data_AF-A0A7J8A1L8-F1
#
_entry.id   AF-A0A7J8A1L8-F1
#
_cell.length_a   1.000
_cell.length_b   1.000
_cell.length_c   1.000
_cell.angle_alpha   90.00
_cell.angle_beta   90.00
_cell.angle_gamma   90.00
#
_symmetry.space_group_name_H-M   'P 1'
#
loop_
_entity.id
_entity.type
_entity.pdbx_description
1 polymer ?
#
loop_
_entity_poly.entity_id
_entity_poly.type
_entity_poly.pdbx_seq_one_letter_code
_entity_poly.pdbx_strand_id
1 'polypeptide(L)'
;MLRGDVQCFGGDCYALAFGVPGLLMVIALVVFAMGSKMYKKTPPEGNIVTQVIKCIWFALSNRFKNRSGDIPKRQHWLDWAAEKYPKQLIMDVKALTRILFLYIPLPMFWALLEQQGSRWTLQATRMNRNLGFIVLQPDQMQVLNPLLVLIFIPLFDLVIYPLVSKCGINFSSLRKMAVGMILACLAFAVVAVVETKVNEMAPPQPGPQEIFLQVLNLADDEVKVTVVGDDNNSLLPESIRSFQKMPHYSKLHLKTKSQDFHFHLKYHNLSVYTEHSVEEKKWYSLIIREDGESISSMMVKDAENITTNGMTAVRFLNTLHKEVNINLGADISLNVGEDYDVSAYRTVQIGEYSAVRCKTEDDDFLLNLGLLNFGAAYLFVITNSTRQGPQAWKTEDIPANKISIAWQLPQYVLVTAGEVMFSVTGLEFSYSQAPSSMKSVLQAAWLLTIGVGNFIVLTVAQFSDLVQWVEFTLFSCLLLLVCLVFSIMGYYYVPLKSEDIQEPAAKKIPHIQENTINLETKNTKL
;
A
#
# COMPACT_ATOMS: atom_id res chain seq x y z
N MET A 1 7.53 10.09 -3.47
CA MET A 1 8.02 9.20 -4.54
C MET A 1 9.24 9.85 -5.17
N LEU A 2 10.44 9.32 -4.92
CA LEU A 2 11.67 9.78 -5.58
C LEU A 2 11.58 9.81 -7.13
N ARG A 3 10.64 9.05 -7.71
CA ARG A 3 10.37 9.00 -9.15
C ARG A 3 9.77 10.29 -9.73
N GLY A 4 9.08 11.11 -8.93
CA GLY A 4 8.47 12.37 -9.38
C GLY A 4 9.22 13.63 -8.93
N ASP A 5 10.13 13.51 -7.96
CA ASP A 5 10.82 14.66 -7.37
C ASP A 5 12.13 15.03 -8.11
N VAL A 6 12.55 14.22 -9.09
CA VAL A 6 13.75 14.48 -9.91
C VAL A 6 13.33 14.76 -11.35
N GLN A 7 13.48 16.01 -11.77
CA GLN A 7 13.25 16.42 -13.15
C GLN A 7 14.52 16.21 -13.99
N CYS A 8 14.39 15.53 -15.12
CA CYS A 8 15.42 15.49 -16.16
C CYS A 8 14.84 16.09 -17.42
N PHE A 9 15.54 17.07 -18.01
CA PHE A 9 15.13 17.70 -19.27
C PHE A 9 13.68 18.24 -19.25
N GLY A 10 13.24 18.79 -18.12
CA GLY A 10 11.91 19.39 -17.98
C GLY A 10 10.74 18.40 -17.83
N GLY A 11 10.99 17.12 -17.56
CA GLY A 11 9.97 16.11 -17.25
C GLY A 11 10.39 15.10 -16.19
N ASP A 12 9.46 14.23 -15.78
CA ASP A 12 9.69 13.18 -14.78
C ASP A 12 10.81 12.22 -15.24
N CYS A 13 11.88 12.09 -14.45
CA CYS A 13 13.06 11.34 -14.83
C CYS A 13 12.97 9.84 -14.55
N TYR A 14 12.08 9.15 -15.26
CA TYR A 14 12.00 7.68 -15.23
C TYR A 14 13.32 7.02 -15.64
N ALA A 15 14.06 7.65 -16.56
CA ALA A 15 15.35 7.13 -17.04
C ALA A 15 16.40 6.99 -15.93
N LEU A 16 16.47 7.92 -14.98
CA LEU A 16 17.37 7.82 -13.83
C LEU A 16 16.90 6.73 -12.86
N ALA A 17 15.59 6.72 -12.58
CA ALA A 17 14.98 5.76 -11.65
C ALA A 17 15.14 4.30 -12.08
N PHE A 18 15.13 4.01 -13.38
CA PHE A 18 15.35 2.66 -13.92
C PHE A 18 16.80 2.41 -14.36
N GLY A 19 17.49 3.45 -14.84
CA GLY A 19 18.87 3.36 -15.33
C GLY A 19 19.87 3.06 -14.23
N VAL A 20 19.72 3.67 -13.04
CA VAL A 20 20.62 3.42 -11.90
C VAL A 20 20.55 1.95 -11.45
N PRO A 21 19.37 1.35 -11.14
CA PRO A 21 19.28 -0.09 -10.86
C PRO A 21 19.79 -0.97 -12.00
N GLY A 22 19.54 -0.60 -13.27
CA GLY A 22 20.05 -1.32 -14.43
C GLY A 22 21.57 -1.36 -14.48
N LEU A 23 22.24 -0.23 -14.26
CA LEU A 23 23.70 -0.15 -14.19
C LEU A 23 24.24 -0.95 -13.00
N LEU A 24 23.61 -0.84 -11.83
CA LEU A 24 23.98 -1.64 -10.66
C LEU A 24 23.84 -3.14 -10.93
N MET A 25 22.83 -3.57 -11.69
CA MET A 25 22.67 -4.97 -12.10
C MET A 25 23.80 -5.43 -13.04
N VAL A 26 24.24 -4.57 -13.97
CA VAL A 26 25.41 -4.86 -14.83
C VAL A 26 26.68 -5.00 -13.98
N ILE A 27 26.90 -4.11 -13.01
CA ILE A 27 28.04 -4.20 -12.09
C ILE A 27 27.97 -5.50 -11.29
N ALA A 28 26.80 -5.85 -10.74
CA ALA A 28 26.59 -7.09 -10.01
C ALA A 28 26.88 -8.33 -10.88
N LEU A 29 26.48 -8.32 -12.16
CA LEU A 29 26.77 -9.39 -13.11
C LEU A 29 28.28 -9.54 -13.36
N VAL A 30 29.01 -8.43 -13.51
CA VAL A 30 30.48 -8.46 -13.67
C VAL A 30 31.15 -9.05 -12.43
N VAL A 31 30.76 -8.60 -11.24
CA VAL A 31 31.26 -9.14 -9.96
C VAL A 31 30.96 -10.64 -9.84
N PHE A 32 29.73 -11.06 -10.17
CA PHE A 32 29.34 -12.46 -10.16
C PHE A 32 30.15 -13.29 -11.17
N ALA A 33 30.37 -12.79 -12.38
CA ALA A 33 31.17 -13.46 -13.41
C ALA A 33 32.63 -13.63 -12.98
N MET A 34 33.22 -12.62 -12.34
CA MET A 34 34.57 -12.70 -11.76
C MET A 34 34.63 -13.74 -10.63
N GLY A 35 33.63 -13.74 -9.74
CA GLY A 35 33.51 -14.71 -8.64
C GLY A 35 33.22 -16.15 -9.09
N SER A 36 32.63 -16.35 -10.27
CA SER A 36 32.25 -17.67 -10.79
C SER A 36 33.41 -18.67 -10.92
N LYS A 37 34.66 -18.19 -10.98
CA LYS A 37 35.87 -19.00 -10.97
C LYS A 37 36.17 -19.64 -9.60
N MET A 38 35.61 -19.09 -8.52
CA MET A 38 35.77 -19.58 -7.15
C MET A 38 34.73 -20.64 -6.76
N TYR A 39 33.67 -20.83 -7.56
CA TYR A 39 32.60 -21.79 -7.27
C TYR A 39 32.91 -23.17 -7.85
N LYS A 40 32.69 -24.21 -7.05
CA LYS A 40 32.67 -25.60 -7.52
C LYS A 40 31.39 -25.85 -8.31
N LYS A 41 31.50 -25.98 -9.63
CA LYS A 41 30.37 -26.22 -10.54
C LYS A 41 30.04 -27.72 -10.55
N THR A 42 28.95 -28.10 -9.89
CA THR A 42 28.41 -29.47 -10.00
C THR A 42 27.73 -29.66 -11.36
N PRO A 43 27.80 -30.86 -11.97
CA PRO A 43 27.11 -31.12 -13.23
C PRO A 43 25.60 -30.89 -13.06
N PRO A 44 24.90 -30.35 -14.07
CA PRO A 44 23.47 -30.11 -13.98
C PRO A 44 22.73 -31.44 -13.88
N GLU A 45 22.06 -31.67 -12.75
CA GLU A 45 21.05 -32.73 -12.63
C GLU A 45 19.86 -32.36 -13.55
N GLY A 46 19.26 -33.36 -14.20
CA GLY A 46 18.23 -33.14 -15.24
C GLY A 46 17.00 -32.35 -14.76
N ASN A 47 16.04 -32.09 -15.66
CA ASN A 47 14.85 -31.31 -15.32
C ASN A 47 13.85 -32.10 -14.46
N ILE A 48 14.08 -32.10 -13.14
CA ILE A 48 13.27 -32.81 -12.13
C ILE A 48 11.82 -32.30 -12.14
N VAL A 49 11.58 -31.00 -12.30
CA VAL A 49 10.24 -30.41 -12.36
C VAL A 49 9.39 -31.07 -13.46
N THR A 50 9.97 -31.23 -14.66
CA THR A 50 9.28 -31.86 -15.79
C THR A 50 8.99 -33.34 -15.52
N GLN A 51 9.89 -34.05 -14.85
CA GLN A 51 9.67 -35.44 -14.46
C GLN A 51 8.53 -35.56 -13.44
N VAL A 52 8.47 -34.67 -12.45
CA VAL A 52 7.39 -34.62 -11.45
C VAL A 52 6.04 -34.38 -12.11
N ILE A 53 5.92 -33.37 -12.98
CA ILE A 53 4.66 -33.05 -13.68
C ILE A 53 4.21 -34.23 -14.53
N LYS A 54 5.11 -34.83 -15.31
CA LYS A 54 4.78 -36.01 -16.14
C LYS A 54 4.41 -37.23 -15.30
N CYS A 55 5.03 -37.41 -14.13
CA CYS A 55 4.70 -38.49 -13.20
C CYS A 55 3.30 -38.32 -12.61
N ILE A 56 2.97 -37.12 -12.11
CA ILE A 56 1.64 -36.79 -11.56
C ILE A 56 0.57 -36.91 -12.64
N TRP A 57 0.80 -36.34 -13.82
CA TRP A 57 -0.12 -36.42 -14.95
C TRP A 57 -0.37 -37.86 -15.40
N PHE A 58 0.68 -38.67 -15.48
CA PHE A 58 0.57 -40.09 -15.82
C PHE A 58 -0.20 -40.87 -14.75
N ALA A 59 0.08 -40.66 -13.46
CA ALA A 59 -0.65 -41.29 -12.36
C ALA A 59 -2.15 -40.94 -12.40
N LEU A 60 -2.49 -39.68 -12.62
CA LEU A 60 -3.88 -39.20 -12.75
C LEU A 60 -4.55 -39.82 -13.98
N SER A 61 -3.93 -39.72 -15.15
CA SER A 61 -4.48 -40.26 -16.40
C SER A 61 -4.70 -41.77 -16.32
N ASN A 62 -3.74 -42.51 -15.75
CA ASN A 62 -3.85 -43.96 -15.58
C ASN A 62 -4.94 -44.35 -14.57
N ARG A 63 -5.08 -43.58 -13.48
CA ARG A 63 -6.19 -43.76 -12.52
C ARG A 63 -7.56 -43.52 -13.15
N PHE A 64 -7.71 -42.52 -14.02
CA PHE A 64 -8.97 -42.24 -14.71
C PHE A 64 -9.30 -43.30 -15.77
N LYS A 65 -8.29 -43.81 -16.49
CA LYS A 65 -8.46 -44.89 -17.48
C LYS A 65 -8.81 -46.24 -16.84
N ASN A 66 -8.25 -46.54 -15.68
CA ASN A 66 -8.40 -47.82 -15.00
C ASN A 66 -9.41 -47.76 -13.82
N ARG A 67 -10.43 -46.91 -13.92
CA ARG A 67 -11.47 -46.73 -12.89
C ARG A 67 -12.52 -47.86 -12.85
N SER A 68 -12.36 -48.91 -13.68
CA SER A 68 -13.27 -50.07 -13.71
C SER A 68 -13.17 -50.91 -12.42
N GLY A 69 -14.27 -51.57 -12.03
CA GLY A 69 -14.40 -52.32 -10.78
C GLY A 69 -13.54 -53.57 -10.64
N ASP A 70 -12.98 -54.07 -11.75
CA ASP A 70 -12.19 -55.32 -11.80
C ASP A 70 -10.70 -55.17 -11.46
N ILE A 71 -10.22 -53.95 -11.20
CA ILE A 71 -8.79 -53.70 -10.91
C ILE A 71 -8.63 -53.42 -9.41
N PRO A 72 -7.74 -54.14 -8.69
CA PRO A 72 -7.56 -53.93 -7.25
C PRO A 72 -7.10 -52.50 -6.95
N LYS A 73 -7.78 -51.85 -5.99
CA LYS A 73 -7.45 -50.48 -5.56
C LYS A 73 -6.07 -50.45 -4.92
N ARG A 74 -5.16 -49.62 -5.43
CA ARG A 74 -3.85 -49.35 -4.81
C ARG A 74 -4.01 -48.46 -3.55
N GLN A 75 -3.10 -48.59 -2.59
CA GLN A 75 -3.15 -47.86 -1.31
C GLN A 75 -3.03 -46.33 -1.47
N HIS A 76 -2.24 -45.84 -2.45
CA HIS A 76 -2.12 -44.41 -2.75
C HIS A 76 -2.38 -44.12 -4.24
N TRP A 77 -3.00 -42.97 -4.55
CA TRP A 77 -3.34 -42.59 -5.93
C TRP A 77 -2.12 -42.40 -6.85
N LEU A 78 -0.96 -42.11 -6.28
CA LEU A 78 0.29 -41.97 -7.03
C LEU A 78 0.94 -43.32 -7.38
N ASP A 79 0.50 -44.43 -6.80
CA ASP A 79 1.05 -45.76 -7.10
C ASP A 79 0.74 -46.21 -8.53
N TRP A 80 -0.23 -45.58 -9.20
CA TRP A 80 -0.53 -45.79 -10.62
C TRP A 80 0.61 -45.38 -11.56
N ALA A 81 1.62 -44.66 -11.06
CA ALA A 81 2.84 -44.35 -11.81
C ALA A 81 3.90 -45.47 -11.79
N ALA A 82 3.73 -46.51 -10.97
CA ALA A 82 4.74 -47.57 -10.79
C ALA A 82 5.04 -48.38 -12.05
N GLU A 83 4.18 -48.30 -13.07
CA GLU A 83 4.38 -48.93 -14.39
C GLU A 83 5.44 -48.24 -15.23
N LYS A 84 5.72 -46.96 -14.98
CA LYS A 84 6.59 -46.13 -15.83
C LYS A 84 7.74 -45.46 -15.09
N TYR A 85 7.60 -45.24 -13.78
CA TYR A 85 8.54 -44.45 -12.99
C TYR A 85 9.15 -45.28 -11.84
N PRO A 86 10.41 -44.98 -11.46
CA PRO A 86 11.07 -45.71 -10.38
C PRO A 86 10.38 -45.45 -9.03
N LYS A 87 10.41 -46.46 -8.15
CA LYS A 87 9.76 -46.40 -6.83
C LYS A 87 10.22 -45.21 -5.99
N GLN A 88 11.50 -44.86 -6.04
CA GLN A 88 12.06 -43.71 -5.31
C GLN A 88 11.44 -42.38 -5.76
N LEU A 89 11.32 -42.15 -7.07
CA LEU A 89 10.68 -40.94 -7.61
C LEU A 89 9.21 -40.86 -7.16
N ILE A 90 8.50 -41.99 -7.13
CA ILE A 90 7.12 -42.04 -6.68
C ILE A 90 7.03 -41.70 -5.18
N MET A 91 7.95 -42.20 -4.34
CA MET A 91 8.02 -41.84 -2.93
C MET A 91 8.32 -40.36 -2.71
N ASP A 92 9.31 -39.82 -3.43
CA ASP A 92 9.68 -38.40 -3.38
C ASP A 92 8.49 -37.51 -3.80
N VAL A 93 7.75 -37.90 -4.84
CA VAL A 93 6.55 -37.16 -5.29
C VAL A 93 5.38 -37.32 -4.30
N LYS A 94 5.23 -38.46 -3.60
CA LYS A 94 4.25 -38.59 -2.50
C LYS A 94 4.58 -37.65 -1.34
N ALA A 95 5.85 -37.57 -0.95
CA ALA A 95 6.33 -36.64 0.06
C ALA A 95 6.07 -35.19 -0.35
N LEU A 96 6.47 -34.82 -1.58
CA LEU A 96 6.26 -33.50 -2.15
C LEU A 96 4.77 -33.12 -2.18
N THR A 97 3.90 -34.00 -2.69
CA THR A 97 2.45 -33.72 -2.79
C THR A 97 1.79 -33.51 -1.42
N ARG A 98 2.29 -34.16 -0.35
CA ARG A 98 1.84 -33.91 1.02
C ARG A 98 2.19 -32.50 1.50
N ILE A 99 3.38 -32.00 1.17
CA ILE A 99 3.80 -30.63 1.50
C ILE A 99 3.04 -29.61 0.64
N LEU A 100 2.87 -29.87 -0.66
CA LEU A 100 2.10 -29.01 -1.56
C LEU A 100 0.64 -28.88 -1.12
N PHE A 101 0.05 -29.93 -0.54
CA PHE A 101 -1.28 -29.84 0.04
C PHE A 101 -1.31 -28.85 1.21
N LEU A 102 -0.30 -28.84 2.06
CA LEU A 102 -0.15 -27.86 3.15
C LEU A 102 0.06 -26.43 2.63
N TYR A 103 0.52 -26.25 1.38
CA TYR A 103 0.70 -24.94 0.76
C TYR A 103 -0.59 -24.29 0.28
N ILE A 104 -1.68 -25.04 0.10
CA ILE A 104 -2.97 -24.52 -0.40
C ILE A 104 -3.46 -23.26 0.34
N PRO A 105 -3.34 -23.16 1.68
CA PRO A 105 -3.80 -21.97 2.41
C PRO A 105 -2.77 -20.81 2.45
N LEU A 106 -1.51 -21.04 2.09
CA LEU A 106 -0.43 -20.03 2.16
C LEU A 106 -0.67 -18.78 1.30
N PRO A 107 -1.27 -18.85 0.08
CA PRO A 107 -1.51 -17.66 -0.74
C PRO A 107 -2.26 -16.55 -0.01
N MET A 108 -3.12 -16.89 0.96
CA MET A 108 -3.84 -15.88 1.73
C MET A 108 -2.90 -15.05 2.61
N PHE A 109 -1.90 -15.67 3.22
CA PHE A 109 -0.91 -14.94 4.01
C PHE A 109 -0.14 -13.95 3.12
N TRP A 110 0.28 -14.41 1.93
CA TRP A 110 0.99 -13.56 0.96
C TRP A 110 0.13 -12.42 0.43
N ALA A 111 -1.17 -12.68 0.18
CA ALA A 111 -2.10 -11.64 -0.22
C ALA A 111 -2.22 -10.51 0.82
N LEU A 112 -1.98 -10.77 2.11
CA LEU A 112 -1.90 -9.73 3.14
C LEU A 112 -0.51 -9.09 3.18
N LEU A 113 0.56 -9.88 3.16
CA LEU A 113 1.92 -9.37 3.28
C LEU A 113 2.28 -8.41 2.14
N GLU A 114 1.92 -8.75 0.90
CA GLU A 114 2.25 -7.96 -0.30
C GLU A 114 1.51 -6.61 -0.34
N GLN A 115 0.44 -6.42 0.45
CA GLN A 115 -0.25 -5.13 0.56
C GLN A 115 0.57 -4.04 1.26
N GLN A 116 1.65 -4.41 1.96
CA GLN A 116 2.62 -3.45 2.48
C GLN A 116 3.19 -2.56 1.37
N GLY A 117 3.42 -3.14 0.19
CA GLY A 117 3.98 -2.45 -0.97
C GLY A 117 3.01 -1.56 -1.74
N SER A 118 1.70 -1.69 -1.47
CA SER A 118 0.63 -1.05 -2.24
C SER A 118 -0.35 -0.29 -1.36
N ARG A 119 -1.33 -0.98 -0.77
CA ARG A 119 -2.41 -0.38 0.03
C ARG A 119 -1.89 0.40 1.23
N TRP A 120 -0.84 -0.09 1.91
CA TRP A 120 -0.27 0.61 3.06
C TRP A 120 0.49 1.88 2.64
N THR A 121 1.11 1.85 1.46
CA THR A 121 1.72 3.04 0.86
C THR A 121 0.65 4.08 0.51
N LEU A 122 -0.52 3.66 -0.01
CA LEU A 122 -1.68 4.54 -0.26
C LEU A 122 -2.38 5.05 1.02
N GLN A 123 -2.29 4.32 2.11
CA GLN A 123 -2.70 4.83 3.42
C GLN A 123 -1.72 5.91 3.88
N ALA A 124 -0.40 5.67 3.75
CA ALA A 124 0.64 6.60 4.15
C ALA A 124 0.63 7.93 3.36
N THR A 125 0.14 7.95 2.11
CA THR A 125 -0.03 9.20 1.34
C THR A 125 -1.09 10.13 1.94
N ARG A 126 -1.99 9.61 2.79
CA ARG A 126 -3.04 10.36 3.49
C ARG A 126 -2.68 10.64 4.97
N MET A 127 -1.44 10.37 5.38
CA MET A 127 -0.95 10.55 6.75
C MET A 127 0.16 11.60 6.80
N ASN A 128 0.23 12.35 7.89
CA ASN A 128 1.27 13.34 8.13
C ASN A 128 2.66 12.70 8.16
N ARG A 129 3.46 13.04 7.13
CA ARG A 129 4.81 12.55 6.89
C ARG A 129 5.88 13.17 7.80
N ASN A 130 5.56 14.25 8.52
CA ASN A 130 6.51 14.96 9.35
C ASN A 130 6.62 14.33 10.74
N LEU A 131 7.81 13.80 11.07
CA LEU A 131 8.14 13.28 12.40
C LEU A 131 8.91 14.31 13.26
N GLY A 132 8.99 15.56 12.81
CA GLY A 132 9.70 16.65 13.47
C GLY A 132 11.17 16.76 13.04
N PHE A 133 11.89 15.63 13.03
CA PHE A 133 13.32 15.58 12.65
C PHE A 133 13.53 15.16 11.19
N ILE A 134 12.65 14.32 10.65
CA ILE A 134 12.71 13.79 9.28
C ILE A 134 11.29 13.78 8.70
N VAL A 135 11.17 14.15 7.42
CA VAL A 135 9.96 13.96 6.63
C VAL A 135 10.09 12.65 5.87
N LEU A 136 9.30 11.64 6.25
CA LEU A 136 9.34 10.32 5.61
C LEU A 136 8.40 10.27 4.41
N GLN A 137 8.89 9.82 3.27
CA GLN A 137 8.06 9.55 2.11
C GLN A 137 7.26 8.25 2.30
N PRO A 138 6.03 8.13 1.75
CA PRO A 138 5.18 6.95 1.94
C PRO A 138 5.86 5.64 1.53
N ASP A 139 6.61 5.67 0.43
CA ASP A 139 7.37 4.53 -0.08
C ASP A 139 8.56 4.13 0.81
N GLN A 140 9.11 5.07 1.58
CA GLN A 140 10.23 4.80 2.50
C GLN A 140 9.80 3.97 3.72
N MET A 141 8.49 3.90 4.03
CA MET A 141 7.98 3.07 5.13
C MET A 141 8.27 1.58 4.92
N GLN A 142 8.46 1.15 3.67
CA GLN A 142 8.81 -0.24 3.35
C GLN A 142 10.19 -0.65 3.87
N VAL A 143 11.09 0.30 4.16
CA VAL A 143 12.41 0.03 4.76
C VAL A 143 12.28 -0.59 6.15
N LEU A 144 11.17 -0.33 6.85
CA LEU A 144 10.93 -0.89 8.17
C LEU A 144 10.84 -2.42 8.16
N ASN A 145 10.28 -3.04 7.12
CA ASN A 145 10.11 -4.49 7.09
C ASN A 145 11.45 -5.26 7.15
N PRO A 146 12.42 -5.05 6.21
CA PRO A 146 13.70 -5.76 6.28
C PRO A 146 14.52 -5.41 7.54
N LEU A 147 14.41 -4.18 8.05
CA LEU A 147 15.06 -3.79 9.31
C LEU A 147 14.48 -4.56 10.50
N LEU A 148 13.16 -4.66 10.60
CA LEU A 148 12.47 -5.40 11.64
C LEU A 148 12.73 -6.90 11.52
N VAL A 149 12.77 -7.48 10.30
CA VAL A 149 13.15 -8.89 10.10
C VAL A 149 14.54 -9.17 10.66
N LEU A 150 15.51 -8.31 10.37
CA LEU A 150 16.90 -8.46 10.86
C LEU A 150 16.98 -8.42 12.40
N ILE A 151 16.12 -7.63 13.04
CA ILE A 151 16.04 -7.56 14.51
C ILE A 151 15.24 -8.75 15.08
N PHE A 152 14.17 -9.16 14.41
CA PHE A 152 13.24 -10.16 14.92
C PHE A 152 13.75 -11.58 14.80
N ILE A 153 14.50 -11.95 13.76
CA ILE A 153 15.10 -13.30 13.68
C ILE A 153 15.91 -13.63 14.95
N PRO A 154 16.94 -12.85 15.35
CA PRO A 154 17.70 -13.16 16.56
C PRO A 154 16.86 -12.97 17.84
N LEU A 155 15.93 -12.01 17.89
CA LEU A 155 15.04 -11.84 19.03
C LEU A 155 14.15 -13.07 19.26
N PHE A 156 13.59 -13.63 18.19
CA PHE A 156 12.72 -14.80 18.29
C PHE A 156 13.51 -16.05 18.67
N ASP A 157 14.67 -16.26 18.05
CA ASP A 157 15.49 -17.46 18.30
C ASP A 157 16.18 -17.45 19.67
N LEU A 158 16.70 -16.30 20.11
CA LEU A 158 17.49 -16.20 21.35
C LEU A 158 16.64 -15.85 22.58
N VAL A 159 15.51 -15.17 22.39
CA VAL A 159 14.71 -14.65 23.52
C VAL A 159 13.32 -15.27 23.54
N ILE A 160 12.51 -15.10 22.49
CA ILE A 160 11.08 -15.48 22.54
C ILE A 160 10.91 -17.01 22.61
N TYR A 161 11.52 -17.78 21.71
CA TYR A 161 11.33 -19.24 21.72
C TYR A 161 11.86 -19.90 23.00
N PRO A 162 13.02 -19.52 23.57
CA PRO A 162 13.47 -20.03 24.86
C PRO A 162 12.57 -19.63 26.04
N LEU A 163 11.95 -18.46 26.02
CA LEU A 163 10.98 -18.06 27.04
C LEU A 163 9.68 -18.88 26.95
N VAL A 164 9.17 -19.07 25.73
CA VAL A 164 7.97 -19.90 25.49
C VAL A 164 8.21 -21.36 25.87
N SER A 165 9.40 -21.89 25.63
CA SER A 165 9.76 -23.25 26.05
C SER A 165 9.87 -23.36 27.58
N LYS A 166 10.35 -22.32 28.28
CA LYS A 166 10.30 -22.25 29.76
C LYS A 166 8.88 -22.26 30.31
N CYS A 167 7.90 -21.75 29.55
CA CYS A 167 6.47 -21.84 29.89
C CYS A 167 5.86 -23.23 29.61
N GLY A 168 6.66 -24.22 29.17
CA GLY A 168 6.22 -25.59 28.92
C GLY A 168 5.51 -25.80 27.58
N ILE A 169 5.55 -24.80 26.68
CA ILE A 169 4.88 -24.88 25.37
C ILE A 169 5.90 -25.25 24.29
N ASN A 170 5.76 -26.46 23.74
CA ASN A 170 6.57 -26.90 22.59
C ASN A 170 6.00 -26.30 21.29
N PHE A 171 6.77 -25.37 20.71
CA PHE A 171 6.46 -24.72 19.44
C PHE A 171 6.95 -25.55 18.26
N SER A 172 6.07 -26.37 17.69
CA SER A 172 6.33 -27.01 16.40
C SER A 172 6.34 -25.97 15.27
N SER A 173 7.04 -26.26 14.16
CA SER A 173 7.10 -25.34 13.02
C SER A 173 5.73 -24.99 12.46
N LEU A 174 4.79 -25.94 12.43
CA LEU A 174 3.41 -25.70 12.00
C LEU A 174 2.64 -24.78 12.97
N ARG A 175 2.86 -24.91 14.29
CA ARG A 175 2.27 -24.02 15.29
C ARG A 175 2.84 -22.61 15.18
N LYS A 176 4.15 -22.47 14.95
CA LYS A 176 4.80 -21.18 14.67
C LYS A 176 4.15 -20.50 13.48
N MET A 177 3.96 -21.22 12.37
CA MET A 177 3.28 -20.68 11.19
C MET A 177 1.84 -20.23 11.49
N ALA A 178 1.07 -21.02 12.25
CA ALA A 178 -0.29 -20.65 12.65
C ALA A 178 -0.32 -19.36 13.51
N VAL A 179 0.61 -19.23 14.47
CA VAL A 179 0.74 -18.00 15.26
C VAL A 179 1.15 -16.81 14.37
N GLY A 180 2.00 -17.04 13.37
CA GLY A 180 2.35 -16.01 12.38
C GLY A 180 1.14 -15.49 11.60
N MET A 181 0.23 -16.38 11.20
CA MET A 181 -1.05 -15.98 10.58
C MET A 181 -1.96 -15.19 11.53
N ILE A 182 -1.99 -15.55 12.82
CA ILE A 182 -2.74 -14.78 13.84
C ILE A 182 -2.14 -13.37 13.99
N LEU A 183 -0.82 -13.24 14.04
CA LEU A 183 -0.15 -11.93 14.13
C LEU A 183 -0.43 -11.06 12.89
N ALA A 184 -0.44 -11.64 11.69
CA ALA A 184 -0.82 -10.93 10.48
C ALA A 184 -2.30 -10.50 10.48
N CYS A 185 -3.20 -11.31 11.03
CA CYS A 185 -4.62 -10.95 11.23
C CYS A 185 -4.75 -9.74 12.17
N LEU A 186 -4.03 -9.75 13.30
CA LEU A 186 -3.97 -8.62 14.23
C LEU A 186 -3.36 -7.37 13.59
N ALA A 187 -2.31 -7.52 12.77
CA ALA A 187 -1.72 -6.41 12.03
C ALA A 187 -2.77 -5.73 11.13
N PHE A 188 -3.57 -6.50 10.40
CA PHE A 188 -4.63 -5.96 9.53
C PHE A 188 -5.80 -5.35 10.31
N ALA A 189 -6.10 -5.85 11.51
CA ALA A 189 -7.06 -5.20 12.39
C ALA A 189 -6.55 -3.81 12.82
N VAL A 190 -5.25 -3.66 13.14
CA VAL A 190 -4.64 -2.36 13.42
C VAL A 190 -4.68 -1.45 12.20
N VAL A 191 -4.35 -1.98 11.01
CA VAL A 191 -4.42 -1.21 9.75
C VAL A 191 -5.83 -0.68 9.51
N ALA A 192 -6.85 -1.50 9.72
CA ALA A 192 -8.24 -1.10 9.57
C ALA A 192 -8.62 0.03 10.53
N VAL A 193 -8.20 -0.05 11.80
CA VAL A 193 -8.44 1.02 12.80
C VAL A 193 -7.75 2.33 12.38
N VAL A 194 -6.49 2.27 11.95
CA VAL A 194 -5.76 3.45 11.46
C VAL A 194 -6.46 4.03 10.23
N GLU A 195 -6.90 3.18 9.30
CA GLU A 195 -7.61 3.58 8.09
C GLU A 195 -8.96 4.24 8.39
N THR A 196 -9.70 3.75 9.39
CA THR A 196 -10.94 4.40 9.84
C THR A 196 -10.66 5.82 10.33
N LYS A 197 -9.59 6.03 11.11
CA LYS A 197 -9.22 7.36 11.58
C LYS A 197 -8.74 8.29 10.46
N VAL A 198 -8.01 7.75 9.48
CA VAL A 198 -7.60 8.52 8.30
C VAL A 198 -8.82 8.93 7.47
N ASN A 199 -9.78 8.03 7.27
CA ASN A 199 -11.00 8.34 6.51
C ASN A 199 -11.95 9.29 7.26
N GLU A 200 -12.02 9.24 8.59
CA GLU A 200 -12.78 10.23 9.39
C GLU A 200 -12.28 11.67 9.18
N MET A 201 -11.02 11.86 8.78
CA MET A 201 -10.45 13.18 8.51
C MET A 201 -10.54 13.60 7.04
N ALA A 202 -10.89 12.69 6.14
CA ALA A 202 -11.04 13.02 4.73
C ALA A 202 -12.33 13.84 4.52
N PRO A 203 -12.31 14.89 3.69
CA PRO A 203 -13.53 15.63 3.38
C PRO A 203 -14.57 14.70 2.73
N PRO A 204 -15.85 14.81 3.13
CA PRO A 204 -16.90 13.97 2.55
C PRO A 204 -16.98 14.20 1.04
N GLN A 205 -17.30 13.13 0.32
CA GLN A 205 -17.47 13.15 -1.13
C GLN A 205 -18.96 13.35 -1.45
N PRO A 206 -19.34 14.29 -2.33
CA PRO A 206 -20.73 14.52 -2.69
C PRO A 206 -21.27 13.31 -3.47
N GLY A 207 -22.44 12.81 -3.06
CA GLY A 207 -23.13 11.71 -3.74
C GLY A 207 -23.75 12.12 -5.08
N PRO A 208 -24.42 11.17 -5.78
CA PRO A 208 -25.26 11.50 -6.93
C PRO A 208 -26.30 12.55 -6.54
N GLN A 209 -26.53 13.56 -7.39
CA GLN A 209 -27.44 14.68 -7.12
C GLN A 209 -27.10 15.52 -5.88
N GLU A 210 -25.83 15.54 -5.47
CA GLU A 210 -25.36 16.35 -4.34
C GLU A 210 -24.19 17.25 -4.76
N ILE A 211 -24.10 18.43 -4.15
CA ILE A 211 -22.91 19.28 -4.16
C ILE A 211 -22.56 19.75 -2.75
N PHE A 212 -21.31 20.16 -2.60
CA PHE A 212 -20.85 20.86 -1.41
C PHE A 212 -20.49 22.30 -1.73
N LEU A 213 -21.12 23.24 -1.03
CA LEU A 213 -20.92 24.68 -1.19
C LEU A 213 -20.24 25.28 0.04
N GLN A 214 -19.15 26.02 -0.17
CA GLN A 214 -18.57 26.91 0.82
C GLN A 214 -18.76 28.35 0.38
N VAL A 215 -19.00 29.26 1.32
CA VAL A 215 -19.11 30.69 1.03
C VAL A 215 -17.91 31.42 1.63
N LEU A 216 -17.29 32.28 0.83
CA LEU A 216 -16.19 33.15 1.20
C LEU A 216 -16.61 34.61 1.04
N ASN A 217 -16.56 35.39 2.12
CA ASN A 217 -16.87 36.81 2.09
C ASN A 217 -15.58 37.64 1.98
N LEU A 218 -15.39 38.32 0.86
CA LEU A 218 -14.31 39.29 0.62
C LEU A 218 -14.79 40.75 0.70
N ALA A 219 -16.06 40.99 1.03
CA ALA A 219 -16.56 42.35 1.27
C ALA A 219 -16.08 42.89 2.62
N ASP A 220 -16.11 44.20 2.78
CA ASP A 220 -15.61 44.91 3.97
C ASP A 220 -16.51 44.76 5.21
N ASP A 221 -17.72 44.24 5.06
CA ASP A 221 -18.67 44.01 6.15
C ASP A 221 -19.37 42.65 6.07
N GLU A 222 -20.20 42.37 7.07
CA GLU A 222 -20.94 41.13 7.23
C GLU A 222 -22.00 40.94 6.13
N VAL A 223 -21.96 39.75 5.48
CA VAL A 223 -22.93 39.36 4.46
C VAL A 223 -23.74 38.17 4.96
N LYS A 224 -25.06 38.23 4.80
CA LYS A 224 -25.96 37.10 5.01
C LYS A 224 -26.34 36.48 3.68
N VAL A 225 -26.18 35.17 3.57
CA VAL A 225 -26.48 34.41 2.35
C VAL A 225 -27.64 33.46 2.62
N THR A 226 -28.63 33.47 1.74
CA THR A 226 -29.75 32.51 1.75
C THR A 226 -29.93 31.95 0.34
N VAL A 227 -30.26 30.65 0.25
CA VAL A 227 -30.66 30.03 -1.02
C VAL A 227 -32.16 30.13 -1.15
N VAL A 228 -32.61 30.71 -2.26
CA VAL A 228 -34.02 30.97 -2.55
C VAL A 228 -34.62 29.76 -3.26
N GLY A 229 -35.72 29.22 -2.74
CA GLY A 229 -36.58 28.28 -3.48
C GLY A 229 -36.46 26.80 -3.14
N ASP A 230 -35.97 26.42 -1.95
CA ASP A 230 -35.96 25.01 -1.54
C ASP A 230 -36.21 24.84 -0.03
N ASP A 231 -37.44 24.45 0.34
CA ASP A 231 -37.89 24.30 1.74
C ASP A 231 -37.08 23.24 2.53
N ASN A 232 -36.33 22.37 1.84
CA ASN A 232 -35.47 21.34 2.44
C ASN A 232 -33.99 21.71 2.53
N ASN A 233 -33.53 22.75 1.83
CA ASN A 233 -32.11 23.11 1.73
C ASN A 233 -31.86 24.51 2.31
N SER A 234 -32.19 24.68 3.59
CA SER A 234 -31.72 25.86 4.32
C SER A 234 -30.21 25.77 4.48
N LEU A 235 -29.46 26.41 3.58
CA LEU A 235 -28.18 27.00 3.96
C LEU A 235 -28.48 27.80 5.23
N LEU A 236 -28.02 27.29 6.37
CA LEU A 236 -28.20 27.94 7.66
C LEU A 236 -27.76 29.39 7.45
N PRO A 237 -28.62 30.39 7.73
CA PRO A 237 -28.28 31.80 7.54
C PRO A 237 -27.23 32.19 8.57
N GLU A 238 -25.98 31.80 8.30
CA GLU A 238 -24.82 32.25 9.02
C GLU A 238 -24.38 33.55 8.39
N SER A 239 -24.25 34.56 9.24
CA SER A 239 -23.71 35.84 8.84
C SER A 239 -22.19 35.71 8.80
N ILE A 240 -21.62 35.97 7.63
CA ILE A 240 -20.20 35.75 7.37
C ILE A 240 -19.52 37.12 7.48
N ARG A 241 -18.61 37.26 8.44
CA ARG A 241 -17.86 38.51 8.64
C ARG A 241 -16.94 38.79 7.45
N SER A 242 -16.47 40.03 7.39
CA SER A 242 -15.47 40.47 6.40
C SER A 242 -14.21 39.60 6.46
N PHE A 243 -13.69 39.23 5.29
CA PHE A 243 -12.53 38.33 5.10
C PHE A 243 -12.63 37.05 5.95
N GLN A 244 -13.82 36.44 5.95
CA GLN A 244 -14.08 35.17 6.61
C GLN A 244 -14.81 34.21 5.66
N LYS A 245 -14.66 32.91 5.92
CA LYS A 245 -15.40 31.86 5.25
C LYS A 245 -16.26 31.05 6.20
N MET A 246 -17.24 30.35 5.63
CA MET A 246 -18.03 29.38 6.40
C MET A 246 -17.15 28.26 6.95
N PRO A 247 -17.37 27.84 8.22
CA PRO A 247 -16.55 26.82 8.88
C PRO A 247 -16.74 25.42 8.28
N HIS A 248 -17.87 25.16 7.61
CA HIS A 248 -18.18 23.86 7.02
C HIS A 248 -18.78 24.04 5.62
N TYR A 249 -18.60 23.03 4.76
CA TYR A 249 -19.32 22.93 3.50
C TYR A 249 -20.81 22.65 3.77
N SER A 250 -21.68 23.44 3.16
CA SER A 250 -23.11 23.19 3.15
C SER A 250 -23.47 22.22 2.04
N LYS A 251 -24.29 21.23 2.37
CA LYS A 251 -24.78 20.24 1.41
C LYS A 251 -26.01 20.78 0.70
N LEU A 252 -25.99 20.80 -0.64
CA LEU A 252 -27.17 21.12 -1.45
C LEU A 252 -27.54 19.93 -2.32
N HIS A 253 -28.85 19.66 -2.40
CA HIS A 253 -29.40 18.59 -3.21
C HIS A 253 -29.91 19.15 -4.54
N LEU A 254 -29.56 18.49 -5.63
CA LEU A 254 -30.01 18.85 -6.97
C LEU A 254 -31.20 17.97 -7.37
N LYS A 255 -32.13 18.54 -8.14
CA LYS A 255 -33.23 17.80 -8.76
C LYS A 255 -32.79 17.12 -10.06
N THR A 256 -31.79 17.69 -10.74
CA THR A 256 -31.24 17.28 -12.03
C THR A 256 -29.71 17.20 -11.97
N LYS A 257 -29.06 16.67 -13.01
CA LYS A 257 -27.57 16.58 -13.05
C LYS A 257 -26.87 17.94 -12.99
N SER A 258 -27.55 18.97 -13.45
CA SER A 258 -27.15 20.38 -13.38
C SER A 258 -28.37 21.20 -13.01
N GLN A 259 -28.21 22.19 -12.15
CA GLN A 259 -29.29 23.06 -11.69
C GLN A 259 -28.76 24.47 -11.42
N ASP A 260 -29.60 25.48 -11.64
CA ASP A 260 -29.30 26.87 -11.29
C ASP A 260 -29.84 27.17 -9.89
N PHE A 261 -28.98 27.69 -9.02
CA PHE A 261 -29.37 28.15 -7.69
C PHE A 261 -29.42 29.66 -7.64
N HIS A 262 -30.48 30.18 -7.03
CA HIS A 262 -30.67 31.60 -6.76
C HIS A 262 -30.24 31.89 -5.33
N PHE A 263 -29.23 32.76 -5.19
CA PHE A 263 -28.72 33.20 -3.90
C PHE A 263 -29.22 34.61 -3.61
N HIS A 264 -29.76 34.82 -2.42
CA HIS A 264 -30.10 36.12 -1.89
C HIS A 264 -29.01 36.55 -0.90
N LEU A 265 -28.36 37.66 -1.22
CA LEU A 265 -27.25 38.24 -0.47
C LEU A 265 -27.73 39.52 0.18
N LYS A 266 -27.62 39.61 1.50
CA LYS A 266 -27.94 40.82 2.26
C LYS A 266 -26.65 41.44 2.79
N TYR A 267 -26.36 42.66 2.33
CA TYR A 267 -25.21 43.47 2.72
C TYR A 267 -25.73 44.83 3.18
N HIS A 268 -25.48 45.19 4.44
CA HIS A 268 -26.11 46.35 5.08
C HIS A 268 -27.65 46.37 4.90
N ASN A 269 -28.18 47.39 4.22
CA ASN A 269 -29.61 47.54 3.87
C ASN A 269 -29.91 47.11 2.42
N LEU A 270 -28.92 46.63 1.67
CA LEU A 270 -29.06 46.20 0.29
C LEU A 270 -29.36 44.69 0.23
N SER A 271 -30.16 44.32 -0.77
CA SER A 271 -30.49 42.93 -1.09
C SER A 271 -30.16 42.69 -2.55
N VAL A 272 -29.22 41.78 -2.81
CA VAL A 272 -28.78 41.42 -4.15
C VAL A 272 -29.17 39.96 -4.41
N TYR A 273 -29.65 39.67 -5.61
CA TYR A 273 -29.97 38.32 -6.06
C TYR A 273 -28.98 37.91 -7.15
N THR A 274 -28.35 36.75 -6.98
CA THR A 274 -27.36 36.24 -7.92
C THR A 274 -27.69 34.79 -8.28
N GLU A 275 -27.54 34.43 -9.55
CA GLU A 275 -27.83 33.09 -10.06
C GLU A 275 -26.54 32.41 -10.50
N HIS A 276 -26.36 31.14 -10.11
CA HIS A 276 -25.19 30.34 -10.49
C HIS A 276 -25.56 28.90 -10.83
N SER A 277 -25.03 28.41 -11.94
CA SER A 277 -25.18 27.03 -12.39
C SER A 277 -24.19 26.09 -11.70
N VAL A 278 -24.70 24.98 -11.17
CA VAL A 278 -23.89 23.93 -10.54
C VAL A 278 -24.17 22.55 -11.13
N GLU A 279 -23.16 21.69 -11.10
CA GLU A 279 -23.21 20.31 -11.59
C GLU A 279 -23.05 19.35 -10.40
N GLU A 280 -23.72 18.19 -10.44
CA GLU A 280 -23.61 17.17 -9.39
C GLU A 280 -22.17 16.67 -9.17
N LYS A 281 -21.89 16.15 -7.96
CA LYS A 281 -20.61 15.55 -7.55
C LYS A 281 -19.43 16.53 -7.54
N LYS A 282 -19.68 17.83 -7.36
CA LYS A 282 -18.64 18.86 -7.33
C LYS A 282 -18.68 19.68 -6.05
N TRP A 283 -17.52 20.23 -5.72
CA TRP A 283 -17.32 21.22 -4.67
C TRP A 283 -17.31 22.59 -5.32
N TYR A 284 -17.93 23.54 -4.63
CA TYR A 284 -18.06 24.90 -5.09
C TYR A 284 -17.72 25.86 -3.96
N SER A 285 -17.03 26.94 -4.33
CA SER A 285 -16.79 28.09 -3.46
C SER A 285 -17.51 29.30 -4.07
N LEU A 286 -18.51 29.82 -3.35
CA LEU A 286 -19.19 31.07 -3.67
C LEU A 286 -18.41 32.23 -3.03
N ILE A 287 -17.78 33.03 -3.87
CA ILE A 287 -16.95 34.16 -3.46
C ILE A 287 -17.78 35.42 -3.60
N ILE A 288 -17.98 36.13 -2.50
CA ILE A 288 -18.72 37.39 -2.45
C ILE A 288 -17.69 38.52 -2.46
N ARG A 289 -17.89 39.50 -3.34
CA ARG A 289 -17.01 40.65 -3.51
C ARG A 289 -17.81 41.94 -3.54
N GLU A 290 -17.16 43.03 -3.19
CA GLU A 290 -17.73 44.37 -3.33
C GLU A 290 -17.65 44.82 -4.80
N ASP A 291 -18.72 45.45 -5.28
CA ASP A 291 -18.85 46.02 -6.61
C ASP A 291 -19.48 47.42 -6.49
N GLY A 292 -18.62 48.41 -6.30
CA GLY A 292 -19.00 49.78 -5.99
C GLY A 292 -19.69 49.89 -4.63
N GLU A 293 -20.93 50.38 -4.60
CA GLU A 293 -21.75 50.45 -3.38
C GLU A 293 -22.58 49.16 -3.15
N SER A 294 -22.44 48.15 -4.02
CA SER A 294 -23.18 46.89 -3.94
C SER A 294 -22.23 45.70 -3.76
N ILE A 295 -22.78 44.49 -3.73
CA ILE A 295 -22.00 43.25 -3.71
C ILE A 295 -22.37 42.39 -4.92
N SER A 296 -21.39 41.68 -5.44
CA SER A 296 -21.58 40.64 -6.47
C SER A 296 -21.04 39.31 -5.96
N SER A 297 -21.40 38.22 -6.64
CA SER A 297 -20.91 36.89 -6.29
C SER A 297 -20.38 36.16 -7.52
N MET A 298 -19.36 35.34 -7.29
CA MET A 298 -18.72 34.49 -8.28
C MET A 298 -18.70 33.05 -7.76
N MET A 299 -19.10 32.12 -8.61
CA MET A 299 -19.03 30.69 -8.30
C MET A 299 -17.75 30.09 -8.88
N VAL A 300 -16.94 29.43 -8.06
CA VAL A 300 -15.76 28.73 -8.52
C VAL A 300 -15.82 27.25 -8.20
N LYS A 301 -15.47 26.43 -9.19
CA LYS A 301 -15.37 24.97 -9.04
C LYS A 301 -14.10 24.64 -8.27
N ASP A 302 -14.26 24.00 -7.12
CA ASP A 302 -13.14 23.42 -6.39
C ASP A 302 -12.81 22.04 -6.99
N ALA A 303 -11.53 21.73 -7.14
CA ALA A 303 -11.11 20.53 -7.83
C ALA A 303 -11.43 19.26 -7.01
N GLU A 304 -11.79 18.18 -7.69
CA GLU A 304 -12.21 16.89 -7.11
C GLU A 304 -11.05 16.09 -6.48
N ASN A 305 -9.79 16.45 -6.77
CA ASN A 305 -8.58 15.77 -6.30
C ASN A 305 -7.45 16.76 -5.96
N ILE A 306 -7.70 17.67 -5.02
CA ILE A 306 -6.80 18.80 -4.74
C ILE A 306 -5.41 18.35 -4.24
N THR A 307 -5.28 17.18 -3.60
CA THR A 307 -4.00 16.70 -3.06
C THR A 307 -3.64 15.30 -3.54
N THR A 308 -3.10 15.21 -4.76
CA THR A 308 -2.40 13.97 -5.16
C THR A 308 -1.13 13.82 -4.31
N ASN A 309 -0.95 12.64 -3.72
CA ASN A 309 0.28 12.23 -3.01
C ASN A 309 0.64 13.02 -1.74
N GLY A 310 -0.34 13.70 -1.12
CA GLY A 310 -0.14 14.46 0.11
C GLY A 310 0.77 15.68 -0.05
N MET A 311 0.97 16.18 -1.27
CA MET A 311 1.54 17.52 -1.44
C MET A 311 0.57 18.58 -0.93
N THR A 312 1.08 19.76 -0.60
CA THR A 312 0.22 20.90 -0.27
C THR A 312 -0.29 21.51 -1.56
N ALA A 313 -1.58 21.73 -1.67
CA ALA A 313 -2.13 22.45 -2.81
C ALA A 313 -2.29 23.93 -2.46
N VAL A 314 -1.93 24.79 -3.40
CA VAL A 314 -2.13 26.23 -3.28
C VAL A 314 -2.88 26.75 -4.50
N ARG A 315 -3.74 27.72 -4.24
CA ARG A 315 -4.52 28.45 -5.24
C ARG A 315 -4.53 29.92 -4.86
N PHE A 316 -4.54 30.77 -5.87
CA PHE A 316 -4.49 32.21 -5.69
C PHE A 316 -5.72 32.86 -6.30
N LEU A 317 -6.28 33.83 -5.60
CA LEU A 317 -7.32 34.72 -6.08
C LEU A 317 -6.77 36.14 -6.06
N ASN A 318 -6.84 36.82 -7.20
CA ASN A 318 -6.25 38.13 -7.37
C ASN A 318 -7.32 39.23 -7.32
N THR A 319 -7.35 40.05 -6.26
CA THR A 319 -8.31 41.17 -6.18
C THR A 319 -7.77 42.46 -6.81
N LEU A 320 -6.60 42.43 -7.46
CA LEU A 320 -6.00 43.60 -8.10
C LEU A 320 -6.55 43.77 -9.52
N HIS A 321 -6.65 45.02 -9.97
CA HIS A 321 -6.97 45.39 -11.35
C HIS A 321 -5.77 45.23 -12.30
N LYS A 322 -4.87 44.29 -12.00
CA LYS A 322 -3.66 43.99 -12.77
C LYS A 322 -3.36 42.51 -12.67
N GLU A 323 -2.85 41.93 -13.75
CA GLU A 323 -2.38 40.55 -13.78
C GLU A 323 -1.17 40.35 -12.83
N VAL A 324 -1.14 39.18 -12.18
CA VAL A 324 -0.13 38.85 -11.18
C VAL A 324 0.55 37.52 -11.51
N ASN A 325 1.87 37.55 -11.57
CA ASN A 325 2.72 36.38 -11.75
C ASN A 325 3.43 36.01 -10.44
N ILE A 326 3.12 34.83 -9.92
CA ILE A 326 3.58 34.34 -8.62
C ILE A 326 4.58 33.22 -8.84
N ASN A 327 5.78 33.37 -8.30
CA ASN A 327 6.84 32.37 -8.41
C ASN A 327 7.07 31.62 -7.09
N LEU A 328 6.67 30.35 -7.05
CA LEU A 328 6.71 29.47 -5.88
C LEU A 328 7.98 28.60 -5.80
N GLY A 329 8.94 28.77 -6.71
CA GLY A 329 10.18 27.99 -6.72
C GLY A 329 10.94 28.10 -8.05
N ALA A 330 11.87 27.18 -8.32
CA ALA A 330 12.67 27.23 -9.56
C ALA A 330 11.82 27.01 -10.83
N ASP A 331 10.75 26.20 -10.74
CA ASP A 331 9.97 25.75 -11.91
C ASP A 331 8.44 25.93 -11.78
N ILE A 332 7.95 26.61 -10.73
CA ILE A 332 6.51 26.76 -10.47
C ILE A 332 6.15 28.25 -10.49
N SER A 333 5.85 28.76 -11.69
CA SER A 333 5.24 30.07 -11.88
C SER A 333 3.74 29.93 -12.18
N LEU A 334 2.93 30.75 -11.51
CA LEU A 334 1.49 30.84 -11.69
C LEU A 334 1.14 32.23 -12.18
N ASN A 335 0.36 32.29 -13.25
CA ASN A 335 -0.21 33.53 -13.74
C ASN A 335 -1.69 33.59 -13.32
N VAL A 336 -2.11 34.71 -12.77
CA VAL A 336 -3.48 34.95 -12.29
C VAL A 336 -3.93 36.28 -12.87
N GLY A 337 -5.04 36.25 -13.62
CA GLY A 337 -5.59 37.43 -14.27
C GLY A 337 -6.05 38.50 -13.26
N GLU A 338 -6.47 39.64 -13.79
CA GLU A 338 -7.04 40.75 -13.01
C GLU A 338 -8.49 40.49 -12.57
N ASP A 339 -9.02 41.37 -11.72
CA ASP A 339 -10.46 41.47 -11.41
C ASP A 339 -11.10 40.20 -10.82
N TYR A 340 -10.48 39.66 -9.77
CA TYR A 340 -10.91 38.46 -9.04
C TYR A 340 -10.78 37.17 -9.85
N ASP A 341 -9.90 37.13 -10.86
CA ASP A 341 -9.52 35.88 -11.50
C ASP A 341 -8.90 34.91 -10.48
N VAL A 342 -9.04 33.62 -10.78
CA VAL A 342 -8.67 32.56 -9.87
C VAL A 342 -7.83 31.49 -10.54
N SER A 343 -6.67 31.23 -9.95
CA SER A 343 -5.72 30.25 -10.48
C SER A 343 -6.26 28.82 -10.37
N ALA A 344 -5.77 27.93 -11.22
CA ALA A 344 -5.85 26.50 -10.96
C ALA A 344 -5.01 26.13 -9.72
N TYR A 345 -5.37 25.03 -9.05
CA TYR A 345 -4.57 24.48 -7.96
C TYR A 345 -3.20 24.01 -8.47
N ARG A 346 -2.15 24.32 -7.71
CA ARG A 346 -0.80 23.78 -7.91
C ARG A 346 -0.31 23.14 -6.64
N THR A 347 0.37 22.02 -6.78
CA THR A 347 0.99 21.30 -5.68
C THR A 347 2.39 21.84 -5.42
N VAL A 348 2.69 22.15 -4.18
CA VAL A 348 3.98 22.61 -3.69
C VAL A 348 4.51 21.71 -2.59
N GLN A 349 5.81 21.80 -2.34
CA GLN A 349 6.44 21.07 -1.24
C GLN A 349 6.05 21.67 0.11
N ILE A 350 6.16 20.85 1.15
CA ILE A 350 6.01 21.31 2.53
C ILE A 350 7.15 22.27 2.86
N GLY A 351 6.85 23.38 3.52
CA GLY A 351 7.86 24.35 3.89
C GLY A 351 7.28 25.66 4.36
N GLU A 352 8.15 26.53 4.83
CA GLU A 352 7.82 27.90 5.13
C GLU A 352 8.12 28.79 3.92
N TYR A 353 7.09 29.48 3.43
CA TYR A 353 7.14 30.32 2.24
C TYR A 353 7.00 31.78 2.65
N SER A 354 8.07 32.34 3.24
CA SER A 354 8.06 33.69 3.82
C SER A 354 8.34 34.82 2.82
N ALA A 355 8.96 34.52 1.69
CA ALA A 355 9.38 35.51 0.68
C ALA A 355 9.14 34.99 -0.75
N VAL A 356 7.87 34.81 -1.11
CA VAL A 356 7.45 34.38 -2.46
C VAL A 356 7.43 35.59 -3.37
N ARG A 357 8.12 35.49 -4.52
CA ARG A 357 8.22 36.59 -5.47
C ARG A 357 6.94 36.72 -6.28
N CYS A 358 6.40 37.93 -6.32
CA CYS A 358 5.12 38.21 -6.95
C CYS A 358 5.26 39.49 -7.79
N LYS A 359 4.99 39.38 -9.09
CA LYS A 359 5.22 40.45 -10.05
C LYS A 359 3.91 40.87 -10.70
N THR A 360 3.71 42.18 -10.80
CA THR A 360 2.74 42.80 -11.72
C THR A 360 3.53 43.40 -12.90
N GLU A 361 2.84 43.99 -13.88
CA GLU A 361 3.51 44.66 -15.01
C GLU A 361 4.50 45.75 -14.56
N ASP A 362 4.20 46.45 -13.46
CA ASP A 362 4.94 47.63 -13.01
C ASP A 362 5.83 47.39 -11.77
N ASP A 363 5.45 46.44 -10.91
CA ASP A 363 6.03 46.29 -9.56
C ASP A 363 6.39 44.82 -9.23
N ASP A 364 7.41 44.65 -8.39
CA ASP A 364 7.82 43.35 -7.84
C ASP A 364 7.75 43.42 -6.31
N PHE A 365 6.99 42.52 -5.70
CA PHE A 365 6.78 42.47 -4.26
C PHE A 365 6.93 41.03 -3.72
N LEU A 366 7.14 40.94 -2.42
CA LEU A 366 7.31 39.68 -1.72
C LEU A 366 6.06 39.35 -0.89
N LEU A 367 5.47 38.19 -1.16
CA LEU A 367 4.35 37.65 -0.40
C LEU A 367 4.85 36.67 0.67
N ASN A 368 4.27 36.78 1.87
CA ASN A 368 4.47 35.82 2.95
C ASN A 368 3.25 34.88 3.00
N LEU A 369 3.44 33.62 2.60
CA LEU A 369 2.41 32.56 2.63
C LEU A 369 2.46 31.74 3.94
N GLY A 370 3.51 31.94 4.75
CA GLY A 370 3.75 31.22 6.00
C GLY A 370 4.02 29.73 5.81
N LEU A 371 3.75 28.94 6.85
CA LEU A 371 3.94 27.50 6.85
C LEU A 371 2.84 26.77 6.07
N LEU A 372 3.24 26.00 5.06
CA LEU A 372 2.35 25.17 4.26
C LEU A 372 2.39 23.74 4.76
N ASN A 373 1.29 23.25 5.33
CA ASN A 373 1.23 21.93 5.95
C ASN A 373 0.85 20.82 4.94
N PHE A 374 1.27 19.60 5.27
CA PHE A 374 1.06 18.41 4.44
C PHE A 374 -0.42 18.05 4.24
N GLY A 375 -0.80 17.78 2.99
CA GLY A 375 -2.15 17.35 2.62
C GLY A 375 -3.24 18.41 2.77
N ALA A 376 -2.86 19.65 3.13
CA ALA A 376 -3.76 20.79 3.15
C ALA A 376 -3.91 21.41 1.76
N ALA A 377 -5.04 22.07 1.56
CA ALA A 377 -5.27 22.96 0.43
C ALA A 377 -5.46 24.37 0.95
N TYR A 378 -4.74 25.33 0.37
CA TYR A 378 -4.78 26.74 0.75
C TYR A 378 -5.27 27.60 -0.41
N LEU A 379 -6.16 28.52 -0.10
CA LEU A 379 -6.49 29.65 -0.95
C LEU A 379 -5.81 30.90 -0.39
N PHE A 380 -5.07 31.58 -1.25
CA PHE A 380 -4.43 32.85 -0.98
C PHE A 380 -5.14 33.96 -1.75
N VAL A 381 -5.68 34.93 -1.02
CA VAL A 381 -6.33 36.10 -1.61
C VAL A 381 -5.32 37.24 -1.61
N ILE A 382 -4.91 37.67 -2.79
CA ILE A 382 -3.99 38.81 -2.97
C ILE A 382 -4.83 40.08 -2.89
N THR A 383 -4.59 40.86 -1.84
CA THR A 383 -5.29 42.12 -1.56
C THR A 383 -4.30 43.27 -1.51
N ASN A 384 -4.75 44.49 -1.81
CA ASN A 384 -3.89 45.66 -1.69
C ASN A 384 -3.94 46.21 -0.24
N SER A 385 -2.83 46.14 0.49
CA SER A 385 -2.75 46.73 1.83
C SER A 385 -2.29 48.18 1.74
N THR A 386 -3.06 49.09 2.35
CA THR A 386 -2.90 50.55 2.28
C THR A 386 -1.55 51.10 2.78
N ARG A 387 -0.67 50.28 3.37
CA ARG A 387 0.61 50.74 3.94
C ARG A 387 1.85 49.92 3.58
N GLN A 388 1.73 48.72 3.02
CA GLN A 388 2.86 47.79 2.85
C GLN A 388 2.90 47.09 1.47
N GLY A 389 2.07 47.54 0.52
CA GLY A 389 1.90 46.86 -0.77
C GLY A 389 0.96 45.66 -0.67
N PRO A 390 0.87 44.84 -1.73
CA PRO A 390 -0.07 43.72 -1.77
C PRO A 390 0.27 42.65 -0.71
N GLN A 391 -0.74 42.15 -0.02
CA GLN A 391 -0.63 41.09 0.99
C GLN A 391 -1.47 39.87 0.58
N ALA A 392 -0.98 38.68 0.95
CA ALA A 392 -1.71 37.43 0.75
C ALA A 392 -2.47 37.07 2.03
N TRP A 393 -3.79 37.17 2.00
CA TRP A 393 -4.65 36.62 3.04
C TRP A 393 -4.80 35.11 2.83
N LYS A 394 -4.53 34.33 3.88
CA LYS A 394 -4.46 32.87 3.83
C LYS A 394 -5.72 32.23 4.39
N THR A 395 -6.30 31.27 3.67
CA THR A 395 -7.38 30.42 4.18
C THR A 395 -7.19 28.95 3.81
N GLU A 396 -7.65 28.04 4.68
CA GLU A 396 -7.48 26.58 4.54
C GLU A 396 -8.72 25.92 3.97
N ASP A 397 -8.73 25.61 2.67
CA ASP A 397 -9.87 24.95 2.00
C ASP A 397 -10.00 23.49 2.41
N ILE A 398 -8.86 22.79 2.54
CA ILE A 398 -8.78 21.44 3.10
C ILE A 398 -7.81 21.47 4.27
N PRO A 399 -8.22 21.03 5.47
CA PRO A 399 -7.35 21.01 6.64
C PRO A 399 -6.18 20.03 6.44
N ALA A 400 -5.04 20.35 7.04
CA ALA A 400 -3.88 19.47 7.03
C ALA A 400 -4.17 18.11 7.67
N ASN A 401 -3.52 17.06 7.16
CA ASN A 401 -3.61 15.72 7.76
C ASN A 401 -2.99 15.75 9.17
N LYS A 402 -3.75 15.32 10.18
CA LYS A 402 -3.30 15.35 11.59
C LYS A 402 -2.69 14.03 12.07
N ILE A 403 -3.01 12.91 11.41
CA ILE A 403 -2.54 11.59 11.83
C ILE A 403 -1.11 11.39 11.34
N SER A 404 -0.16 11.27 12.27
CA SER A 404 1.24 10.96 11.94
C SER A 404 1.39 9.58 11.30
N ILE A 405 2.26 9.50 10.28
CA ILE A 405 2.68 8.25 9.62
C ILE A 405 3.27 7.23 10.61
N ALA A 406 3.76 7.67 11.77
CA ALA A 406 4.24 6.80 12.86
C ALA A 406 3.18 5.81 13.36
N TRP A 407 1.89 6.09 13.18
CA TRP A 407 0.81 5.16 13.52
C TRP A 407 0.81 3.88 12.68
N GLN A 408 1.61 3.80 11.61
CA GLN A 408 1.85 2.56 10.89
C GLN A 408 2.91 1.65 11.57
N LEU A 409 3.67 2.14 12.55
CA LEU A 409 4.69 1.31 13.21
C LEU A 409 4.12 0.04 13.87
N PRO A 410 3.00 0.08 14.61
CA PRO A 410 2.46 -1.11 15.25
C PRO A 410 2.03 -2.20 14.25
N GLN A 411 1.43 -1.83 13.11
CA GLN A 411 1.08 -2.80 12.06
C GLN A 411 2.30 -3.40 11.39
N TYR A 412 3.36 -2.62 11.14
CA TYR A 412 4.64 -3.14 10.64
C TYR A 412 5.28 -4.12 11.62
N VAL A 413 5.31 -3.78 12.92
CA VAL A 413 5.82 -4.68 13.95
C VAL A 413 5.06 -6.01 13.99
N LEU A 414 3.72 -5.96 13.99
CA LEU A 414 2.91 -7.19 14.04
C LEU A 414 3.06 -8.04 12.77
N VAL A 415 3.04 -7.42 11.59
CA VAL A 415 3.12 -8.16 10.34
C VAL A 415 4.52 -8.76 10.14
N THR A 416 5.59 -8.05 10.50
CA THR A 416 6.96 -8.56 10.40
C THR A 416 7.21 -9.69 11.41
N ALA A 417 6.67 -9.58 12.63
CA ALA A 417 6.68 -10.69 13.57
C ALA A 417 5.93 -11.91 12.99
N GLY A 418 4.78 -11.68 12.36
CA GLY A 418 4.05 -12.71 11.61
C GLY A 418 4.86 -13.33 10.48
N GLU A 419 5.59 -12.51 9.70
CA GLU A 419 6.47 -12.94 8.61
C GLU A 419 7.60 -13.84 9.09
N VAL A 420 8.29 -13.48 10.18
CA VAL A 420 9.37 -14.32 10.75
C VAL A 420 8.81 -15.68 11.20
N MET A 421 7.66 -15.68 11.86
CA MET A 421 7.04 -16.92 12.34
C MET A 421 6.44 -17.79 11.23
N PHE A 422 6.00 -17.18 10.12
CA PHE A 422 5.36 -17.89 9.01
C PHE A 422 6.32 -18.20 7.87
N SER A 423 6.97 -17.19 7.31
CA SER A 423 7.79 -17.30 6.09
C SER A 423 9.13 -17.96 6.38
N VAL A 424 9.89 -17.46 7.35
CA VAL A 424 11.22 -18.01 7.68
C VAL A 424 11.08 -19.44 8.20
N THR A 425 10.19 -19.66 9.16
CA THR A 425 9.92 -20.99 9.72
C THR A 425 9.31 -21.93 8.68
N GLY A 426 8.42 -21.42 7.82
CA GLY A 426 7.78 -22.21 6.77
C GLY A 426 8.77 -22.69 5.72
N LEU A 427 9.70 -21.84 5.28
CA LEU A 427 10.79 -22.23 4.41
C LEU A 427 11.69 -23.28 5.07
N GLU A 428 12.11 -23.06 6.32
CA GLU A 428 12.93 -24.02 7.06
C GLU A 428 12.23 -25.39 7.19
N PHE A 429 10.96 -25.39 7.57
CA PHE A 429 10.12 -26.59 7.62
C PHE A 429 10.08 -27.31 6.27
N SER A 430 9.76 -26.57 5.21
CA SER A 430 9.69 -27.10 3.85
C SER A 430 11.00 -27.69 3.38
N TYR A 431 12.14 -27.03 3.64
CA TYR A 431 13.46 -27.57 3.34
C TYR A 431 13.81 -28.82 4.14
N SER A 432 13.37 -28.90 5.41
CA SER A 432 13.60 -30.07 6.27
C SER A 432 12.77 -31.29 5.86
N GLN A 433 11.57 -31.08 5.32
CA GLN A 433 10.64 -32.14 4.90
C GLN A 433 10.82 -32.53 3.42
N ALA A 434 11.52 -31.73 2.63
CA ALA A 434 11.74 -31.99 1.21
C ALA A 434 12.75 -33.14 0.97
N PRO A 435 12.43 -34.09 0.07
CA PRO A 435 13.44 -34.98 -0.51
C PRO A 435 14.59 -34.18 -1.12
N SER A 436 15.82 -34.70 -1.06
CA SER A 436 17.02 -34.05 -1.58
C SER A 436 16.89 -33.66 -3.06
N SER A 437 16.26 -34.51 -3.86
CA SER A 437 15.98 -34.32 -5.29
C SER A 437 14.90 -33.25 -5.57
N MET A 438 14.03 -32.91 -4.62
CA MET A 438 12.81 -32.13 -4.84
C MET A 438 12.85 -30.71 -4.27
N LYS A 439 13.95 -30.28 -3.66
CA LYS A 439 14.06 -28.96 -3.00
C LYS A 439 13.78 -27.80 -3.96
N SER A 440 14.28 -27.87 -5.19
CA SER A 440 14.04 -26.83 -6.21
C SER A 440 12.57 -26.76 -6.65
N VAL A 441 11.91 -27.91 -6.79
CA VAL A 441 10.48 -28.00 -7.12
C VAL A 441 9.64 -27.39 -6.00
N LEU A 442 10.00 -27.67 -4.74
CA LEU A 442 9.30 -27.13 -3.58
C LEU A 442 9.47 -25.60 -3.46
N GLN A 443 10.67 -25.09 -3.73
CA GLN A 443 10.93 -23.64 -3.75
C GLN A 443 10.13 -22.94 -4.86
N ALA A 444 10.06 -23.55 -6.05
CA ALA A 444 9.22 -23.03 -7.13
C ALA A 444 7.73 -23.00 -6.74
N ALA A 445 7.24 -24.05 -6.08
CA ALA A 445 5.87 -24.09 -5.57
C ALA A 445 5.62 -23.05 -4.46
N TRP A 446 6.61 -22.78 -3.60
CA TRP A 446 6.52 -21.72 -2.60
C TRP A 446 6.34 -20.35 -3.27
N LEU A 447 7.20 -20.01 -4.24
CA LEU A 447 7.09 -18.77 -5.01
C LEU A 447 5.75 -18.67 -5.76
N LEU A 448 5.21 -19.80 -6.24
CA LEU A 448 3.88 -19.84 -6.84
C LEU A 448 2.79 -19.41 -5.84
N THR A 449 2.89 -19.78 -4.56
CA THR A 449 1.92 -19.31 -3.54
C THR A 449 1.94 -17.79 -3.38
N ILE A 450 3.11 -17.16 -3.49
CA ILE A 450 3.26 -15.69 -3.49
C ILE A 450 2.54 -15.10 -4.70
N GLY A 451 2.80 -15.65 -5.90
CA GLY A 451 2.15 -15.22 -7.13
C GLY A 451 0.62 -15.35 -7.09
N VAL A 452 0.09 -16.44 -6.53
CA VAL A 452 -1.35 -16.62 -6.34
C VAL A 452 -1.89 -15.59 -5.33
N GLY A 453 -1.16 -15.29 -4.26
CA GLY A 453 -1.52 -14.24 -3.30
C GLY A 453 -1.67 -12.87 -3.97
N ASN A 454 -0.72 -12.49 -4.81
CA ASN A 454 -0.79 -11.25 -5.60
C ASN A 454 -2.00 -11.22 -6.54
N PHE A 455 -2.34 -12.36 -7.17
CA PHE A 455 -3.52 -12.46 -8.02
C PHE A 455 -4.83 -12.29 -7.24
N ILE A 456 -4.91 -12.82 -6.00
CA ILE A 456 -6.06 -12.62 -5.12
C ILE A 456 -6.26 -11.12 -4.83
N VAL A 457 -5.18 -10.40 -4.49
CA VAL A 457 -5.25 -8.95 -4.21
C VAL A 457 -5.78 -8.18 -5.42
N LEU A 458 -5.23 -8.44 -6.61
CA LEU A 458 -5.67 -7.79 -7.85
C LEU A 458 -7.14 -8.06 -8.17
N THR A 459 -7.57 -9.30 -7.99
CA THR A 459 -8.97 -9.70 -8.23
C THR A 459 -9.90 -8.96 -7.27
N VAL A 460 -9.62 -8.99 -5.96
CA VAL A 460 -10.44 -8.27 -4.96
C VAL A 460 -10.50 -6.78 -5.28
N ALA A 461 -9.36 -6.16 -5.56
CA ALA A 461 -9.26 -4.74 -5.87
C ALA A 461 -10.08 -4.31 -7.10
N GLN A 462 -10.26 -5.19 -8.09
CA GLN A 462 -11.02 -4.89 -9.31
C GLN A 462 -12.53 -5.06 -9.12
N PHE A 463 -12.96 -5.99 -8.27
CA PHE A 463 -14.38 -6.30 -8.05
C PHE A 463 -14.97 -5.59 -6.82
N SER A 464 -14.15 -4.98 -5.98
CA SER A 464 -14.60 -4.30 -4.78
C SER A 464 -14.53 -2.78 -4.95
N ASP A 465 -15.67 -2.13 -5.15
CA ASP A 465 -15.85 -0.69 -4.87
C ASP A 465 -15.90 -0.42 -3.35
N LEU A 466 -15.26 -1.27 -2.55
CA LEU A 466 -15.26 -1.20 -1.10
C LEU A 466 -14.33 -0.10 -0.62
N VAL A 467 -14.74 0.58 0.45
CA VAL A 467 -13.86 1.50 1.16
C VAL A 467 -12.67 0.71 1.74
N GLN A 468 -11.48 1.29 1.67
CA GLN A 468 -10.22 0.61 1.99
C GLN A 468 -10.18 -0.03 3.40
N TRP A 469 -10.83 0.55 4.41
CA TRP A 469 -10.91 -0.07 5.76
C TRP A 469 -11.74 -1.35 5.78
N VAL A 470 -12.79 -1.44 4.94
CA VAL A 470 -13.63 -2.63 4.78
C VAL A 470 -12.84 -3.73 4.11
N GLU A 471 -12.05 -3.39 3.08
CA GLU A 471 -11.13 -4.30 2.40
C GLU A 471 -10.14 -4.92 3.41
N PHE A 472 -9.50 -4.11 4.27
CA PHE A 472 -8.59 -4.61 5.30
C PHE A 472 -9.27 -5.53 6.32
N THR A 473 -10.51 -5.20 6.73
CA THR A 473 -11.29 -6.02 7.66
C THR A 473 -11.67 -7.36 7.03
N LEU A 474 -12.10 -7.35 5.76
CA LEU A 474 -12.41 -8.56 4.99
C LEU A 474 -11.18 -9.49 4.93
N PHE A 475 -10.02 -8.95 4.58
CA PHE A 475 -8.76 -9.70 4.52
C PHE A 475 -8.36 -10.29 5.87
N SER A 476 -8.53 -9.53 6.96
CA SER A 476 -8.27 -10.02 8.33
C SER A 476 -9.18 -11.20 8.69
N CYS A 477 -10.49 -11.11 8.44
CA CYS A 477 -11.45 -12.19 8.70
C CYS A 477 -11.16 -13.44 7.85
N LEU A 478 -10.82 -13.25 6.57
CA LEU A 478 -10.50 -14.36 5.66
C LEU A 478 -9.21 -15.07 6.10
N LEU A 479 -8.19 -14.34 6.52
CA LEU A 479 -6.97 -14.94 7.05
C LEU A 479 -7.22 -15.71 8.35
N LEU A 480 -8.11 -15.23 9.23
CA LEU A 480 -8.49 -15.96 10.44
C LEU A 480 -9.13 -17.31 10.11
N LEU A 481 -10.05 -17.35 9.13
CA LEU A 481 -10.63 -18.60 8.64
C LEU A 481 -9.57 -19.53 8.03
N VAL A 482 -8.65 -18.98 7.23
CA VAL A 482 -7.54 -19.74 6.65
C VAL A 482 -6.60 -20.28 7.73
N CYS A 483 -6.35 -19.52 8.80
CA CYS A 483 -5.55 -19.95 9.93
C CYS A 483 -6.19 -21.15 10.64
N LEU A 484 -7.52 -21.17 10.80
CA LEU A 484 -8.25 -22.32 11.35
C LEU A 484 -8.08 -23.55 10.46
N VAL A 485 -8.28 -23.40 9.14
CA VAL A 485 -8.10 -24.50 8.17
C VAL A 485 -6.67 -25.02 8.20
N PHE A 486 -5.67 -24.14 8.18
CA PHE A 486 -4.26 -24.51 8.25
C PHE A 486 -3.92 -25.22 9.56
N SER A 487 -4.47 -24.78 10.69
CA SER A 487 -4.25 -25.41 11.99
C SER A 487 -4.83 -26.83 12.04
N ILE A 488 -6.00 -27.05 11.43
CA ILE A 488 -6.61 -28.38 11.28
C ILE A 488 -5.73 -29.26 10.37
N MET A 489 -5.31 -28.74 9.21
CA MET A 489 -4.43 -29.46 8.28
C MET A 489 -3.09 -29.83 8.94
N GLY A 490 -2.51 -28.90 9.71
CA GLY A 490 -1.27 -29.11 10.44
C GLY A 490 -1.39 -30.12 11.58
N TYR A 491 -2.56 -30.23 12.22
CA TYR A 491 -2.81 -31.26 13.24
C TYR A 491 -2.80 -32.67 12.66
N TYR A 492 -3.36 -32.85 11.46
CA TYR A 492 -3.36 -34.15 10.76
C TYR A 492 -2.08 -34.42 9.95
N TYR A 493 -1.13 -33.49 9.94
CA TYR A 493 0.09 -33.63 9.16
C TYR A 493 1.05 -34.63 9.80
N VAL A 494 1.40 -35.67 9.04
CA VAL A 494 2.40 -36.67 9.46
C VAL A 494 3.77 -36.27 8.88
N PRO A 495 4.75 -35.89 9.72
CA PRO A 495 6.09 -35.54 9.26
C PRO A 495 6.80 -36.75 8.65
N LEU A 496 7.66 -36.48 7.67
CA LEU A 496 8.54 -37.47 7.06
C LEU A 496 9.70 -37.72 8.04
N LYS A 497 9.95 -38.99 8.37
CA LYS A 497 11.10 -39.36 9.22
C LYS A 497 12.38 -39.31 8.39
N SER A 498 13.47 -38.84 8.98
CA SER A 498 14.78 -38.73 8.32
C SER A 498 15.32 -40.06 7.77
N GLU A 499 14.88 -41.19 8.35
CA GLU A 499 15.19 -42.56 7.92
C GLU A 499 14.59 -42.91 6.55
N ASP A 500 13.52 -42.24 6.13
CA ASP A 500 12.90 -42.42 4.80
C ASP A 500 13.54 -41.52 3.73
N ILE A 501 14.38 -40.55 4.14
CA ILE A 501 15.03 -39.54 3.28
C ILE A 501 16.45 -39.94 2.89
N GLN A 502 17.13 -40.74 3.71
CA GLN A 502 18.44 -41.32 3.38
C GLN A 502 18.26 -42.65 2.65
N GLU A 503 18.99 -42.84 1.55
CA GLU A 503 19.14 -44.16 0.93
C GLU A 503 19.50 -45.21 2.00
N PRO A 504 18.99 -46.45 1.91
CA PRO A 504 19.63 -47.57 2.58
C PRO A 504 20.99 -47.81 1.91
N ALA A 505 22.01 -47.05 2.33
CA ALA A 505 23.38 -47.33 1.98
C ALA A 505 23.72 -48.74 2.46
N ALA A 506 23.93 -49.64 1.48
CA ALA A 506 24.48 -50.99 1.63
C ALA A 506 23.61 -52.05 2.35
N LYS A 507 22.61 -52.60 1.65
CA LYS A 507 22.52 -54.07 1.60
C LYS A 507 23.56 -54.57 0.59
N LYS A 508 24.82 -54.70 1.03
CA LYS A 508 25.81 -55.49 0.30
C LYS A 508 25.29 -56.92 0.24
N ILE A 509 25.08 -57.38 -0.99
CA ILE A 509 24.92 -58.78 -1.38
C ILE A 509 26.05 -59.60 -0.71
N PRO A 510 25.79 -60.78 -0.12
CA PRO A 510 26.85 -61.61 0.44
C PRO A 510 27.72 -62.13 -0.72
N HIS A 511 28.86 -61.48 -0.93
CA HIS A 511 29.90 -62.04 -1.77
C HIS A 511 30.58 -63.18 -1.01
N ILE A 512 30.59 -64.32 -1.69
CA ILE A 512 31.31 -65.56 -1.45
C ILE A 512 32.54 -65.39 -0.55
N GLN A 513 32.51 -66.11 0.55
CA GLN A 513 33.58 -66.27 1.52
C GLN A 513 34.70 -67.09 0.88
N GLU A 514 35.79 -66.44 0.49
CA GLU A 514 37.06 -67.10 0.20
C GLU A 514 38.09 -66.65 1.24
N ASN A 515 38.61 -67.63 1.95
CA ASN A 515 39.61 -67.51 3.01
C ASN A 515 40.82 -66.71 2.58
N THR A 516 41.30 -65.76 3.40
CA THR A 516 42.67 -65.77 3.94
C THR A 516 42.93 -64.65 4.95
N ILE A 517 43.25 -65.09 6.17
CA ILE A 517 44.31 -64.61 7.08
C ILE A 517 44.14 -63.25 7.79
N ASN A 518 43.97 -63.38 9.11
CA ASN A 518 44.20 -62.40 10.17
C ASN A 518 45.53 -61.66 10.01
N LEU A 519 45.54 -60.34 10.23
CA LEU A 519 46.66 -59.67 10.88
C LEU A 519 46.17 -58.44 11.66
N GLU A 520 46.67 -58.42 12.89
CA GLU A 520 46.49 -57.58 14.06
C GLU A 520 46.30 -56.06 13.88
N THR A 521 45.45 -55.55 14.78
CA THR A 521 45.60 -54.32 15.57
C THR A 521 46.90 -53.52 15.39
N LYS A 522 46.77 -52.23 15.04
CA LYS A 522 47.61 -51.20 15.65
C LYS A 522 46.90 -49.85 15.77
N ASN A 523 46.81 -49.42 17.01
CA ASN A 523 46.46 -48.08 17.47
C ASN A 523 47.30 -47.00 16.79
N THR A 524 46.68 -45.85 16.45
CA THR A 524 47.34 -44.56 16.70
C THR A 524 46.30 -43.47 16.96
N LYS A 525 46.43 -42.86 18.14
CA LYS A 525 45.89 -41.53 18.49
C LYS A 525 46.70 -40.46 17.76
N LEU A 526 46.06 -39.46 17.17
CA LEU A 526 46.09 -38.07 17.65
C LEU A 526 44.94 -37.29 17.02
#